data_AF-A0A9E4ZII8-F1
#
_entry.id   AF-A0A9E4ZII8-F1
#
_cell.length_a   1.000
_cell.length_b   1.000
_cell.length_c   1.000
_cell.angle_alpha   90.00
_cell.angle_beta   90.00
_cell.angle_gamma   90.00
#
_symmetry.space_group_name_H-M   'P 1'
#
loop_
_entity.id
_entity.type
_entity.pdbx_description
1 polymer ?
#
loop_
_entity_poly.entity_id
_entity_poly.type
_entity_poly.pdbx_seq_one_letter_code
_entity_poly.pdbx_strand_id
1 'polypeptide(L)'
;MLDEKTKRCSMQDSIMGMNYRSKLPEIIDSVVTSCSDKGCFEHIDSAVIPSRESIVEIIDLFKDVLFPGYFGDQTVERSNLIYHIGSEITELFEKLSRHC
;
A
#
# COMPACT_ATOMS: atom_id res chain seq x y z
N MET A 1 -39.69 -21.34 26.34
CA MET A 1 -38.95 -22.31 25.50
C MET A 1 -38.30 -21.60 24.31
N LEU A 2 -37.37 -20.65 24.55
CA LEU A 2 -36.65 -19.88 23.51
C LEU A 2 -35.16 -19.62 23.86
N ASP A 3 -34.66 -20.14 24.99
CA ASP A 3 -33.30 -19.84 25.51
C ASP A 3 -32.24 -20.89 25.12
N GLU A 4 -32.60 -22.18 25.02
CA GLU A 4 -31.62 -23.23 24.65
C GLU A 4 -31.21 -23.20 23.17
N LYS A 5 -32.10 -22.74 22.27
CA LYS A 5 -31.82 -22.74 20.82
C LYS A 5 -30.83 -21.64 20.43
N THR A 6 -30.88 -20.49 21.11
CA THR A 6 -29.94 -19.37 20.94
C THR A 6 -28.56 -19.72 21.49
N LYS A 7 -28.48 -20.29 22.70
CA LYS A 7 -27.21 -20.77 23.29
C LYS A 7 -26.50 -21.82 22.42
N ARG A 8 -27.26 -22.73 21.81
CA ARG A 8 -26.72 -23.76 20.90
C ARG A 8 -26.10 -23.17 19.62
N CYS A 9 -26.68 -22.11 19.06
CA CYS A 9 -26.14 -21.44 17.86
C CYS A 9 -24.84 -20.67 18.19
N SER A 10 -24.80 -19.95 19.31
CA SER A 10 -23.60 -19.20 19.75
C SER A 10 -22.41 -20.10 20.07
N MET A 11 -22.67 -21.28 20.64
CA MET A 11 -21.65 -22.29 20.92
C MET A 11 -21.14 -22.95 19.63
N GLN A 12 -22.03 -23.19 18.66
CA GLN A 12 -21.67 -23.75 17.35
C GLN A 12 -20.82 -22.77 16.53
N ASP A 13 -21.14 -21.48 16.53
CA ASP A 13 -20.34 -20.45 15.85
C ASP A 13 -18.93 -20.32 16.45
N SER A 14 -18.83 -20.45 17.78
CA SER A 14 -17.54 -20.40 18.49
C SER A 14 -16.66 -21.62 18.19
N ILE A 15 -17.25 -22.83 18.20
CA ILE A 15 -16.55 -24.08 17.86
C ILE A 15 -16.16 -24.11 16.38
N MET A 16 -17.03 -23.62 15.49
CA MET A 16 -16.76 -23.50 14.06
C MET A 16 -15.62 -22.51 13.80
N GLY A 17 -15.61 -21.35 14.47
CA GLY A 17 -14.53 -20.37 14.41
C GLY A 17 -13.19 -20.91 14.92
N MET A 18 -13.20 -21.76 15.95
CA MET A 18 -12.00 -22.46 16.44
C MET A 18 -11.48 -23.48 15.41
N ASN A 19 -12.36 -24.21 14.74
CA ASN A 19 -12.00 -25.18 13.69
C ASN A 19 -11.43 -24.53 12.42
N TYR A 20 -11.83 -23.30 12.08
CA TYR A 20 -11.19 -22.57 10.98
C TYR A 20 -9.83 -22.00 11.39
N ARG A 21 -9.71 -21.51 12.62
CA ARG A 21 -8.44 -21.01 13.15
C ARG A 21 -7.37 -22.10 13.24
N SER A 22 -7.74 -23.33 13.59
CA SER A 22 -6.79 -24.45 13.65
C SER A 22 -6.26 -24.88 12.28
N LYS A 23 -6.94 -24.53 11.18
CA LYS A 23 -6.48 -24.77 9.80
C LYS A 23 -5.58 -23.67 9.25
N LEU A 24 -5.54 -22.49 9.87
CA LEU A 24 -4.71 -21.37 9.39
C LEU A 24 -3.22 -21.72 9.26
N PRO A 25 -2.58 -22.44 10.21
CA PRO A 25 -1.17 -22.80 10.07
C PRO A 25 -0.90 -23.61 8.81
N GLU A 26 -1.73 -24.63 8.52
CA GLU A 26 -1.61 -25.48 7.34
C GLU A 26 -1.77 -24.68 6.04
N ILE A 27 -2.75 -23.77 6.00
CA ILE A 27 -2.99 -22.90 4.82
C ILE A 27 -1.81 -21.95 4.61
N ILE A 28 -1.30 -21.33 5.69
CA ILE A 28 -0.15 -20.43 5.64
C ILE A 28 1.07 -21.18 5.10
N ASP A 29 1.38 -22.36 5.65
CA ASP A 29 2.51 -23.17 5.20
C ASP A 29 2.38 -23.57 3.73
N SER A 30 1.17 -23.93 3.28
CA SER A 30 0.92 -24.24 1.87
C SER A 30 1.14 -23.03 0.95
N VAL A 31 0.73 -21.82 1.36
CA VAL A 31 0.92 -20.60 0.57
C VAL A 31 2.40 -20.25 0.50
N VAL A 32 3.11 -20.24 1.64
CA VAL A 32 4.56 -19.96 1.69
C VAL A 32 5.36 -20.97 0.86
N THR A 33 5.01 -22.26 0.94
CA THR A 33 5.69 -23.31 0.15
C THR A 33 5.50 -23.10 -1.35
N SER A 34 4.31 -22.62 -1.78
CA SER A 34 4.07 -22.32 -3.18
C SER A 34 4.88 -21.13 -3.69
N CYS A 35 5.33 -20.24 -2.79
CA CYS A 35 6.22 -19.15 -3.14
C CYS A 35 7.67 -19.59 -3.45
N SER A 36 8.06 -20.82 -3.08
CA SER A 36 9.41 -21.34 -3.36
C SER A 36 9.57 -21.96 -4.77
N ASP A 37 8.49 -22.08 -5.55
CA ASP A 37 8.54 -22.59 -6.92
C ASP A 37 8.97 -21.51 -7.92
N LYS A 38 9.57 -21.90 -9.05
CA LYS A 38 10.15 -20.99 -10.07
C LYS A 38 9.14 -20.04 -10.73
N GLY A 39 7.85 -20.19 -10.46
CA GLY A 39 6.77 -19.32 -10.94
C GLY A 39 6.31 -18.27 -9.93
N CYS A 40 6.90 -18.20 -8.74
CA CYS A 40 6.54 -17.18 -7.76
C CYS A 40 7.24 -15.85 -8.07
N PHE A 41 6.46 -14.78 -8.22
CA PHE A 41 6.96 -13.42 -8.35
C PHE A 41 7.08 -12.77 -6.96
N GLU A 42 7.97 -13.30 -6.13
CA GLU A 42 8.26 -12.73 -4.82
C GLU A 42 9.40 -11.71 -4.87
N HIS A 43 9.38 -10.79 -3.92
CA HIS A 43 10.38 -9.75 -3.77
C HIS A 43 10.88 -9.72 -2.31
N ILE A 44 11.24 -10.90 -1.82
CA ILE A 44 11.78 -11.13 -0.46
C ILE A 44 13.30 -10.94 -0.53
N ASP A 45 13.88 -10.34 0.52
CA ASP A 45 15.33 -10.06 0.62
C ASP A 45 15.91 -9.25 -0.56
N SER A 46 15.07 -8.44 -1.21
CA SER A 46 15.44 -7.62 -2.36
C SER A 46 15.25 -6.12 -2.07
N ALA A 47 15.77 -5.27 -2.96
CA ALA A 47 15.77 -3.82 -2.78
C ALA A 47 14.34 -3.26 -2.74
N VAL A 48 14.02 -2.35 -1.81
CA VAL A 48 12.64 -1.85 -1.64
C VAL A 48 12.07 -1.30 -2.95
N ILE A 49 10.97 -1.90 -3.44
CA ILE A 49 10.18 -1.34 -4.55
C ILE A 49 9.36 -0.17 -3.97
N PRO A 50 9.41 1.03 -4.58
CA PRO A 50 8.58 2.14 -4.15
C PRO A 50 7.10 1.75 -4.20
N SER A 51 6.31 2.22 -3.23
CA SER A 51 4.88 1.96 -3.26
C SER A 51 4.23 2.65 -4.46
N ARG A 52 3.08 2.14 -4.89
CA ARG A 52 2.29 2.77 -5.95
C ARG A 52 1.98 4.22 -5.58
N GLU A 53 1.67 4.48 -4.32
CA GLU A 53 1.38 5.80 -3.78
C GLU A 53 2.58 6.73 -3.94
N SER A 54 3.79 6.28 -3.59
CA SER A 54 5.01 7.06 -3.80
C SER A 54 5.26 7.37 -5.28
N ILE A 55 4.98 6.41 -6.19
CA ILE A 55 5.12 6.64 -7.63
C ILE A 55 4.10 7.69 -8.12
N VAL A 56 2.85 7.62 -7.65
CA VAL A 56 1.80 8.59 -7.99
C VAL A 56 2.21 9.99 -7.54
N GLU A 57 2.71 10.14 -6.31
CA GLU A 57 3.21 11.41 -5.80
C GLU A 57 4.34 11.97 -6.67
N ILE A 58 5.33 11.14 -7.05
CA ILE A 58 6.43 11.57 -7.94
C ILE A 58 5.88 12.07 -9.28
N ILE A 59 4.92 11.36 -9.88
CA ILE A 59 4.30 11.76 -11.15
C ILE A 59 3.56 13.08 -11.00
N ASP A 60 2.85 13.29 -9.90
CA ASP A 60 2.10 14.53 -9.67
C ASP A 60 3.04 15.73 -9.44
N LEU A 61 4.17 15.54 -8.74
CA LEU A 61 5.24 16.55 -8.65
C LEU A 61 5.79 16.91 -10.03
N PHE A 62 6.06 15.91 -10.89
CA PHE A 62 6.51 16.18 -12.26
C PHE A 62 5.49 16.99 -13.06
N LYS A 63 4.20 16.68 -12.93
CA LYS A 63 3.14 17.44 -13.60
C LYS A 63 3.11 18.89 -13.14
N ASP A 64 3.26 19.14 -11.84
CA ASP A 64 3.25 20.50 -11.31
C ASP A 64 4.48 21.31 -11.78
N VAL A 65 5.66 20.68 -11.84
CA VAL A 65 6.86 21.30 -12.42
C VAL A 65 6.71 21.60 -13.92
N LEU A 66 6.14 20.67 -14.70
CA LEU A 66 5.99 20.81 -16.15
C LEU A 66 4.86 21.76 -16.54
N PHE A 67 3.82 21.84 -15.72
CA PHE A 67 2.60 22.62 -15.99
C PHE A 67 2.21 23.45 -14.75
N PRO A 68 3.05 24.42 -14.34
CA PRO A 68 2.84 25.17 -13.11
C PRO A 68 1.50 25.92 -13.13
N GLY A 69 0.71 25.72 -12.07
CA GLY A 69 -0.62 26.30 -11.92
C GLY A 69 -1.74 25.59 -12.69
N TYR A 70 -1.45 24.46 -13.34
CA TYR A 70 -2.48 23.59 -13.95
C TYR A 70 -2.90 22.46 -13.01
N PHE A 71 -1.93 21.89 -12.30
CA PHE A 71 -2.12 20.84 -11.29
C PHE A 71 -1.78 21.38 -9.90
N GLY A 72 -2.27 20.72 -8.86
CA GLY A 72 -2.04 21.11 -7.47
C GLY A 72 -3.07 22.09 -6.92
N ASP A 73 -3.01 22.31 -5.60
CA ASP A 73 -3.98 23.11 -4.85
C ASP A 73 -3.50 24.55 -4.60
N GLN A 74 -2.26 24.88 -4.97
CA GLN A 74 -1.68 26.20 -4.73
C GLN A 74 -1.87 27.13 -5.92
N THR A 75 -2.22 28.38 -5.63
CA THR A 75 -2.27 29.42 -6.68
C THR A 75 -0.87 29.87 -7.02
N VAL A 76 -0.44 29.55 -8.24
CA VAL A 76 0.87 29.97 -8.77
C VAL A 76 0.74 31.31 -9.49
N GLU A 77 1.51 32.29 -9.04
CA GLU A 77 1.64 33.61 -9.64
C GLU A 77 3.04 33.81 -10.20
N ARG A 78 3.19 34.73 -11.15
CA ARG A 78 4.51 35.03 -11.72
C ARG A 78 5.52 35.51 -10.66
N SER A 79 5.05 36.15 -9.60
CA SER A 79 5.84 36.64 -8.47
C SER A 79 6.39 35.50 -7.59
N ASN A 80 5.67 34.38 -7.49
CA ASN A 80 6.02 33.26 -6.61
C ASN A 80 6.53 32.01 -7.37
N LEU A 81 6.44 32.00 -8.70
CA LEU A 81 6.77 30.86 -9.56
C LEU A 81 8.16 30.26 -9.28
N ILE A 82 9.18 31.10 -9.05
CA ILE A 82 10.54 30.62 -8.78
C ILE A 82 10.63 29.81 -7.48
N TYR A 83 9.87 30.21 -6.46
CA TYR A 83 9.84 29.51 -5.18
C TYR A 83 9.04 28.22 -5.28
N HIS A 84 7.91 28.26 -5.99
CA HIS A 84 7.08 27.09 -6.28
C HIS A 84 7.91 26.01 -6.98
N ILE A 85 8.45 26.32 -8.15
CA ILE A 85 9.26 25.38 -8.94
C ILE A 85 10.49 24.89 -8.17
N GLY A 86 11.16 25.78 -7.42
CA GLY A 86 12.30 25.39 -6.60
C GLY A 86 11.93 24.37 -5.51
N SER A 87 10.78 24.55 -4.87
CA SER A 87 10.25 23.63 -3.86
C SER A 87 9.93 22.26 -4.48
N GLU A 88 9.15 22.25 -5.56
CA GLU A 88 8.71 21.02 -6.23
C GLU A 88 9.90 20.20 -6.77
N ILE A 89 10.90 20.86 -7.37
CA ILE A 89 12.12 20.18 -7.85
C ILE A 89 12.94 19.59 -6.69
N THR A 90 13.01 20.30 -5.56
CA THR A 90 13.74 19.80 -4.39
C THR A 90 13.05 18.56 -3.81
N GLU A 91 11.73 18.59 -3.67
CA GLU A 91 10.96 17.44 -3.19
C GLU A 91 11.09 16.24 -4.15
N LEU A 92 11.04 16.50 -5.45
CA LEU A 92 11.21 15.48 -6.47
C LEU A 92 12.58 14.80 -6.39
N PHE A 93 13.65 15.57 -6.19
CA PHE A 93 15.00 15.03 -6.00
C PHE A 93 15.09 14.14 -4.74
N GLU A 94 14.53 14.59 -3.62
CA GLU A 94 14.52 13.82 -2.37
C GLU A 94 13.75 12.50 -2.52
N LYS A 95 12.60 12.50 -3.21
CA LYS A 95 11.84 11.26 -3.46
C LYS A 95 12.59 10.32 -4.40
N LEU A 96 13.19 10.81 -5.48
CA LEU A 96 13.90 9.97 -6.44
C LEU A 96 15.21 9.40 -5.87
N SER A 97 15.96 10.20 -5.10
CA SER A 97 17.24 9.77 -4.53
C SER A 97 17.09 8.71 -3.43
N ARG A 98 15.92 8.63 -2.77
CA ARG A 98 15.61 7.60 -1.76
C ARG A 98 15.46 6.20 -2.35
N HIS A 99 15.24 6.06 -3.65
CA HIS A 99 14.91 4.80 -4.32
C HIS A 99 16.02 4.28 -5.27
N CYS A 100 17.28 4.67 -5.04
CA CYS A 100 18.46 4.14 -5.73
C CYS A 100 19.01 2.87 -5.09
#